data_AF-A0A349TXD2-F1
#
_entry.id   AF-A0A349TXD2-F1
#
_cell.length_a   1.000
_cell.length_b   1.000
_cell.length_c   1.000
_cell.angle_alpha   90.00
_cell.angle_beta   90.00
_cell.angle_gamma   90.00
#
_symmetry.space_group_name_H-M   'P 1'
#
loop_
_entity.id
_entity.type
_entity.pdbx_description
1 polymer ?
#
loop_
_entity_poly.entity_id
_entity_poly.type
_entity_poly.pdbx_seq_one_letter_code
_entity_poly.pdbx_strand_id
1 'polypeptide(L)'
;MRNFYVLLLVSLLVSEGHAAEGPYRMRAFVGDKVVQNTGTIPDDPSGEDPSEDDVTPPVVVSLLPPDDASDVWKTTGLVVEFDEDVVSGSGNIVISNDDASLFESIPVSDARVSISGRDANILPSTLFVEGNTYHVTFAPGVFTDTAGNPHAGLTDGADWNFTIAATPVPLQNVVGTNGAVDWEVFTAGGQTWMLVSNNGAYPGSYISSPLFRFAPENPDASKVVFVEDVMTSGSYGWASAQLGSETYIFGSFHNDGDYNTQSPLYRFVPGNPDGSKMQLVETLTTSGPVYPTLFNVDGELYVLVPNYAGSLYGIPSWLLRVVPGNPEGSRFQHMQNISTQDARGFEVFVADGETYVVVGDSSASSRLYRFVPENPDSSKLVLIQTIPSSWALRWHHFEVEGEHYLAVANFKSTANIFRFSSTASPMVSPTPMQSIPLTETADWDSFTYGGTTYLVLAQATSGISYLYRFVPGNPDASKLLQIQTFETNFANDWAPFVAGGNTYLAVANRGAFYGDASLSQVFRFYP
;
A
#
# COMPACT_ATOMS: atom_id res chain seq x y z
N MET A 1 17.42 54.72 30.23
CA MET A 1 17.20 55.48 28.98
C MET A 1 16.63 54.49 27.96
N ARG A 2 15.55 54.87 27.29
CA ARG A 2 14.76 54.01 26.38
C ARG A 2 15.55 53.73 25.10
N ASN A 3 15.71 52.46 24.73
CA ASN A 3 16.15 52.07 23.41
C ASN A 3 14.94 52.13 22.46
N PHE A 4 15.00 53.01 21.47
CA PHE A 4 14.04 53.07 20.38
C PHE A 4 14.38 51.98 19.36
N TYR A 5 13.44 51.07 19.12
CA TYR A 5 13.46 50.23 17.92
C TYR A 5 13.04 51.09 16.73
N VAL A 6 13.91 51.26 15.74
CA VAL A 6 13.55 51.83 14.45
C VAL A 6 12.90 50.71 13.64
N LEU A 7 11.59 50.82 13.46
CA LEU A 7 10.80 49.97 12.59
C LEU A 7 11.10 50.35 11.14
N LEU A 8 11.81 49.49 10.40
CA LEU A 8 11.99 49.64 8.96
C LEU A 8 10.71 49.16 8.26
N LEU A 9 9.81 50.08 7.94
CA LEU A 9 8.68 49.80 7.05
C LEU A 9 9.19 49.78 5.61
N VAL A 10 9.25 48.58 5.01
CA VAL A 10 9.37 48.42 3.56
C VAL A 10 7.94 48.42 3.01
N SER A 11 7.48 49.57 2.54
CA SER A 11 6.26 49.67 1.75
C SER A 11 6.58 49.34 0.29
N LEU A 12 6.22 48.14 -0.15
CA LEU A 12 6.17 47.77 -1.57
C LEU A 12 4.96 48.48 -2.19
N LEU A 13 5.18 49.58 -2.92
CA LEU A 13 4.22 50.12 -3.87
C LEU A 13 4.55 49.51 -5.23
N VAL A 14 3.79 48.50 -5.63
CA VAL A 14 3.78 48.01 -7.01
C VAL A 14 2.86 48.94 -7.81
N SER A 15 3.42 49.71 -8.74
CA SER A 15 2.65 50.31 -9.83
C SER A 15 3.06 49.66 -11.15
N GLU A 16 2.06 49.26 -11.90
CA GLU A 16 2.15 48.55 -13.18
C GLU A 16 3.13 49.17 -14.19
N GLY A 17 3.84 48.29 -14.91
CA GLY A 17 4.39 48.57 -16.25
C GLY A 17 5.90 48.76 -16.33
N HIS A 18 6.56 47.79 -16.97
CA HIS A 18 7.92 47.75 -17.52
C HIS A 18 9.06 47.36 -16.56
N ALA A 19 9.64 46.18 -16.85
CA ALA A 19 10.93 45.73 -16.35
C ALA A 19 12.02 46.72 -16.79
N ALA A 20 12.74 47.28 -15.82
CA ALA A 20 13.97 48.01 -16.05
C ALA A 20 15.04 47.40 -15.15
N GLU A 21 15.93 46.61 -15.75
CA GLU A 21 17.19 46.22 -15.13
C GLU A 21 18.12 47.44 -15.10
N GLY A 22 18.46 47.86 -13.89
CA GLY A 22 19.40 48.95 -13.61
C GLY A 22 19.51 49.17 -12.11
N PRO A 23 20.67 49.62 -11.59
CA PRO A 23 20.96 49.62 -10.16
C PRO A 23 19.96 50.50 -9.38
N TYR A 24 19.29 49.89 -8.40
CA TYR A 24 18.37 50.56 -7.49
C TYR A 24 19.08 51.71 -6.75
N ARG A 25 18.68 52.95 -7.02
CA ARG A 25 19.15 54.11 -6.25
C ARG A 25 18.27 54.29 -5.02
N MET A 26 18.70 53.80 -3.87
CA MET A 26 18.10 54.16 -2.59
C MET A 26 18.31 55.66 -2.30
N ARG A 27 17.24 56.40 -2.09
CA ARG A 27 17.28 57.76 -1.54
C ARG A 27 16.79 57.72 -0.10
N ALA A 28 17.69 57.89 0.85
CA ALA A 28 17.31 58.15 2.23
C ALA A 28 17.10 59.66 2.44
N PHE A 29 16.00 60.05 3.09
CA PHE A 29 15.74 61.44 3.47
C PHE A 29 15.98 61.61 4.97
N VAL A 30 16.77 62.62 5.35
CA VAL A 30 16.87 63.11 6.73
C VAL A 30 16.56 64.62 6.68
N GLY A 31 15.28 64.97 6.87
CA GLY A 31 14.78 66.33 6.68
C GLY A 31 14.78 66.80 5.21
N ASP A 32 14.73 68.12 4.98
CA ASP A 32 14.53 68.75 3.66
C ASP A 32 15.78 68.80 2.74
N LYS A 33 16.77 67.92 2.92
CA LYS A 33 17.95 67.85 2.02
C LYS A 33 18.29 66.41 1.63
N VAL A 34 18.52 66.23 0.32
CA VAL A 34 18.99 64.97 -0.28
C VAL A 34 20.50 64.84 -0.07
N VAL A 35 20.94 63.74 0.54
CA VAL A 35 22.36 63.34 0.59
C VAL A 35 22.57 62.20 -0.41
N GLN A 36 23.43 62.41 -1.41
CA GLN A 36 23.88 61.33 -2.29
C GLN A 36 25.07 60.63 -1.62
N ASN A 37 24.94 59.32 -1.35
CA ASN A 37 26.04 58.50 -0.88
C ASN A 37 26.67 57.79 -2.10
N THR A 38 27.92 58.11 -2.42
CA THR A 38 28.70 57.48 -3.51
C THR A 38 29.85 56.64 -2.94
N GLY A 39 29.54 55.74 -2.01
CA GLY A 39 30.49 54.76 -1.49
C GLY A 39 30.33 53.42 -2.21
N THR A 40 31.38 52.97 -2.89
CA THR A 40 31.55 51.57 -3.30
C THR A 40 31.67 50.70 -2.04
N ILE A 41 30.90 49.62 -1.96
CA ILE A 41 30.99 48.64 -0.88
C ILE A 41 32.36 47.95 -0.99
N PRO A 42 33.16 47.82 0.09
CA PRO A 42 34.41 47.08 0.07
C PRO A 42 34.14 45.58 -0.10
N ASP A 43 34.95 44.91 -0.92
CA ASP A 43 34.94 43.45 -1.10
C ASP A 43 34.99 42.74 0.27
N ASP A 44 34.03 41.84 0.48
CA ASP A 44 33.95 40.96 1.65
C ASP A 44 35.05 39.89 1.58
N PRO A 45 35.92 39.74 2.60
CA PRO A 45 36.97 38.74 2.62
C PRO A 45 36.51 37.34 3.05
N SER A 46 35.22 37.09 3.29
CA SER A 46 34.68 35.72 3.34
C SER A 46 34.15 35.31 1.97
N GLY A 47 35.00 34.69 1.14
CA GLY A 47 34.69 34.26 -0.21
C GLY A 47 33.58 33.21 -0.32
N GLU A 48 32.34 33.63 -0.10
CA GLU A 48 31.15 32.99 -0.64
C GLU A 48 30.58 33.90 -1.74
N ASP A 49 30.92 33.55 -2.98
CA ASP A 49 30.37 34.09 -4.21
C ASP A 49 28.90 33.66 -4.33
N PRO A 50 27.94 34.51 -4.76
CA PRO A 50 26.56 34.09 -4.92
C PRO A 50 26.44 33.20 -6.17
N SER A 51 26.06 31.93 -5.94
CA SER A 51 25.68 30.89 -6.91
C SER A 51 26.74 30.50 -7.95
N GLU A 52 27.55 29.49 -7.65
CA GLU A 52 28.01 28.61 -8.72
C GLU A 52 26.76 27.88 -9.27
N ASP A 53 26.47 28.08 -10.55
CA ASP A 53 25.45 27.31 -11.26
C ASP A 53 25.81 25.83 -11.14
N ASP A 54 24.83 24.98 -10.79
CA ASP A 54 25.04 23.55 -10.77
C ASP A 54 25.42 23.07 -12.18
N VAL A 55 26.54 22.36 -12.28
CA VAL A 55 27.09 21.80 -13.53
C VAL A 55 27.25 20.28 -13.47
N THR A 56 26.80 19.64 -12.38
CA THR A 56 26.91 18.20 -12.20
C THR A 56 25.71 17.54 -12.88
N PRO A 57 25.92 16.66 -13.88
CA PRO A 57 24.80 15.94 -14.45
C PRO A 57 24.27 14.87 -13.49
N PRO A 58 22.97 14.57 -13.55
CA PRO A 58 22.41 13.45 -12.79
C PRO A 58 23.04 12.14 -13.27
N VAL A 59 23.05 11.12 -12.40
CA VAL A 59 23.56 9.77 -12.65
C VAL A 59 22.53 8.73 -12.21
N VAL A 60 22.41 7.63 -12.97
CA VAL A 60 21.56 6.49 -12.58
C VAL A 60 22.08 5.84 -11.29
N VAL A 61 21.20 5.70 -10.31
CA VAL A 61 21.40 4.97 -9.05
C VAL A 61 20.87 3.55 -9.16
N SER A 62 19.67 3.38 -9.72
CA SER A 62 19.03 2.07 -9.83
C SER A 62 18.07 1.99 -11.03
N LEU A 63 17.79 0.76 -11.46
CA LEU A 63 16.91 0.43 -12.58
C LEU A 63 15.88 -0.62 -12.13
N LEU A 64 14.65 -0.48 -12.62
CA LEU A 64 13.56 -1.43 -12.39
C LEU A 64 12.90 -1.78 -13.73
N PRO A 65 12.93 -3.03 -14.22
CA PRO A 65 13.65 -4.16 -13.66
C PRO A 65 15.15 -3.90 -13.57
N PRO A 66 15.87 -4.52 -12.62
CA PRO A 66 17.33 -4.43 -12.57
C PRO A 66 17.96 -4.95 -13.87
N ASP A 67 19.13 -4.42 -14.20
CA ASP A 67 19.93 -4.95 -15.31
C ASP A 67 20.21 -6.46 -15.11
N ASP A 68 20.22 -7.20 -16.22
CA ASP A 68 20.33 -8.66 -16.31
C ASP A 68 19.21 -9.47 -15.58
N ALA A 69 18.08 -8.85 -15.21
CA ALA A 69 16.97 -9.57 -14.58
C ALA A 69 16.37 -10.64 -15.53
N SER A 70 16.05 -11.84 -15.03
CA SER A 70 15.65 -12.98 -15.88
C SER A 70 14.22 -13.51 -15.71
N ASP A 71 13.48 -13.01 -14.70
CA ASP A 71 12.15 -13.49 -14.31
C ASP A 71 11.13 -12.34 -14.27
N VAL A 72 11.25 -11.41 -15.22
CA VAL A 72 10.44 -10.19 -15.25
C VAL A 72 9.03 -10.47 -15.76
N TRP A 73 8.04 -9.77 -15.21
CA TRP A 73 6.65 -9.90 -15.63
C TRP A 73 6.36 -9.09 -16.90
N LYS A 74 5.53 -9.65 -17.78
CA LYS A 74 5.26 -9.08 -19.12
C LYS A 74 4.51 -7.74 -19.17
N THR A 75 3.96 -7.27 -18.05
CA THR A 75 3.32 -5.95 -17.90
C THR A 75 4.15 -5.00 -17.05
N THR A 76 5.44 -5.31 -16.82
CA THR A 76 6.32 -4.44 -16.05
C THR A 76 6.41 -3.05 -16.68
N GLY A 77 6.39 -2.04 -15.83
CA GLY A 77 6.89 -0.71 -16.11
C GLY A 77 8.40 -0.69 -15.96
N LEU A 78 8.98 0.44 -16.35
CA LEU A 78 10.40 0.70 -16.30
C LEU A 78 10.64 1.91 -15.39
N VAL A 79 11.53 1.80 -14.40
CA VAL A 79 11.89 2.93 -13.52
C VAL A 79 13.39 3.17 -13.59
N VAL A 80 13.78 4.43 -13.75
CA VAL A 80 15.16 4.90 -13.59
C VAL A 80 15.20 5.80 -12.36
N GLU A 81 15.96 5.41 -11.36
CA GLU A 81 16.25 6.25 -10.19
C GLU A 81 17.58 6.97 -10.40
N PHE A 82 17.62 8.27 -10.14
CA PHE A 82 18.80 9.12 -10.26
C PHE A 82 19.37 9.51 -8.89
N ASP A 83 20.57 10.05 -8.87
CA ASP A 83 21.25 10.55 -7.66
C ASP A 83 20.74 11.93 -7.19
N GLU A 84 19.93 12.58 -8.01
CA GLU A 84 19.32 13.89 -7.79
C GLU A 84 17.99 14.05 -8.56
N ASP A 85 17.29 15.15 -8.32
CA ASP A 85 15.98 15.40 -8.95
C ASP A 85 16.13 15.68 -10.44
N VAL A 86 15.31 15.01 -11.25
CA VAL A 86 15.36 15.12 -12.71
C VAL A 86 14.08 15.72 -13.28
N VAL A 87 14.17 16.20 -14.51
CA VAL A 87 13.05 16.63 -15.35
C VAL A 87 13.21 16.04 -16.76
N SER A 88 12.13 16.11 -17.54
CA SER A 88 12.16 15.66 -18.92
C SER A 88 12.97 16.64 -19.79
N GLY A 89 13.96 16.11 -20.49
CA GLY A 89 14.67 16.82 -21.54
C GLY A 89 13.99 16.61 -22.89
N SER A 90 14.73 16.09 -23.86
CA SER A 90 14.19 15.82 -25.20
C SER A 90 14.71 14.51 -25.79
N GLY A 91 13.86 13.84 -26.56
CA GLY A 91 14.18 12.56 -27.20
C GLY A 91 13.24 11.45 -26.77
N ASN A 92 13.70 10.22 -26.94
CA ASN A 92 12.90 9.01 -26.72
C ASN A 92 13.65 8.03 -25.81
N ILE A 93 12.86 7.29 -25.04
CA ILE A 93 13.24 6.01 -24.44
C ILE A 93 12.93 4.94 -25.48
N VAL A 94 13.92 4.12 -25.82
CA VAL A 94 13.84 3.10 -26.87
C VAL A 94 13.98 1.73 -26.24
N ILE A 95 13.01 0.86 -26.53
CA ILE A 95 13.00 -0.54 -26.12
C ILE A 95 13.20 -1.39 -27.38
N SER A 96 14.19 -2.26 -27.38
CA SER A 96 14.49 -3.18 -28.48
C SER A 96 14.46 -4.64 -28.02
N ASN A 97 14.17 -5.55 -28.95
CA ASN A 97 14.37 -6.98 -28.75
C ASN A 97 15.88 -7.31 -28.77
N ASP A 98 16.24 -8.54 -28.35
CA ASP A 98 17.61 -9.08 -28.37
C ASP A 98 18.28 -9.02 -29.77
N ASP A 99 17.50 -9.11 -30.85
CA ASP A 99 17.99 -8.96 -32.23
C ASP A 99 18.16 -7.50 -32.69
N ALA A 100 18.10 -6.55 -31.75
CA ALA A 100 18.12 -5.09 -31.94
C ALA A 100 16.96 -4.53 -32.77
N SER A 101 15.94 -5.32 -33.10
CA SER A 101 14.71 -4.78 -33.71
C SER A 101 13.93 -3.93 -32.69
N LEU A 102 13.33 -2.84 -33.17
CA LEU A 102 12.52 -1.96 -32.33
C LEU A 102 11.30 -2.70 -31.79
N PHE A 103 11.15 -2.71 -30.46
CA PHE A 103 9.93 -3.16 -29.79
C PHE A 103 8.99 -1.97 -29.56
N GLU A 104 9.47 -0.92 -28.90
CA GLU A 104 8.69 0.29 -28.64
C GLU A 104 9.61 1.53 -28.51
N SER A 105 9.11 2.70 -28.90
CA SER A 105 9.81 3.99 -28.72
C SER A 105 8.84 4.98 -28.08
N ILE A 106 9.22 5.53 -26.92
CA ILE A 106 8.37 6.37 -26.08
C ILE A 106 9.05 7.74 -25.94
N PRO A 107 8.45 8.82 -26.46
CA PRO A 107 8.95 10.18 -26.22
C PRO A 107 9.00 10.47 -24.72
N VAL A 108 10.04 11.14 -24.23
CA VAL A 108 10.13 11.51 -22.79
C VAL A 108 9.04 12.48 -22.36
N SER A 109 8.42 13.17 -23.32
CA SER A 109 7.26 14.05 -23.12
C SER A 109 5.91 13.32 -23.15
N ASP A 110 5.90 12.01 -23.39
CA ASP A 110 4.68 11.20 -23.45
C ASP A 110 4.07 11.08 -22.04
N ALA A 111 2.73 11.05 -21.95
CA ALA A 111 2.03 10.90 -20.67
C ALA A 111 2.32 9.56 -19.96
N ARG A 112 2.89 8.59 -20.68
CA ARG A 112 3.39 7.32 -20.13
C ARG A 112 4.72 7.47 -19.39
N VAL A 113 5.38 8.61 -19.50
CA VAL A 113 6.58 8.96 -18.73
C VAL A 113 6.17 9.94 -17.64
N SER A 114 6.31 9.51 -16.39
CA SER A 114 6.06 10.33 -15.21
C SER A 114 7.33 10.46 -14.40
N ILE A 115 7.71 11.70 -14.05
CA ILE A 115 8.89 11.99 -13.25
C ILE A 115 8.45 12.51 -11.88
N SER A 116 9.10 12.01 -10.84
CA SER A 116 8.78 12.27 -9.44
C SER A 116 10.09 12.41 -8.66
N GLY A 117 10.57 13.65 -8.54
CA GLY A 117 11.89 13.94 -7.98
C GLY A 117 12.98 13.19 -8.76
N ARG A 118 13.61 12.22 -8.11
CA ARG A 118 14.72 11.41 -8.63
C ARG A 118 14.28 10.22 -9.47
N ASP A 119 12.99 9.94 -9.57
CA ASP A 119 12.46 8.76 -10.25
C ASP A 119 11.79 9.11 -11.57
N ALA A 120 12.24 8.49 -12.67
CA ALA A 120 11.57 8.49 -13.96
C ALA A 120 10.88 7.13 -14.18
N ASN A 121 9.55 7.12 -14.13
CA ASN A 121 8.73 5.94 -14.40
C ASN A 121 8.18 5.99 -15.83
N ILE A 122 8.37 4.90 -16.57
CA ILE A 122 7.99 4.72 -17.97
C ILE A 122 7.07 3.50 -18.06
N LEU A 123 5.91 3.69 -18.67
CA LEU A 123 4.91 2.63 -18.85
C LEU A 123 4.82 2.21 -20.33
N PRO A 124 5.46 1.10 -20.73
CA PRO A 124 5.26 0.51 -22.05
C PRO A 124 3.78 0.20 -22.31
N SER A 125 3.32 0.42 -23.54
CA SER A 125 1.94 0.13 -23.93
C SER A 125 1.77 -1.26 -24.54
N THR A 126 2.86 -1.81 -25.06
CA THR A 126 2.90 -3.14 -25.67
C THR A 126 3.23 -4.18 -24.61
N LEU A 127 2.42 -5.25 -24.56
CA LEU A 127 2.72 -6.40 -23.70
C LEU A 127 4.03 -7.04 -24.15
N PHE A 128 4.99 -7.21 -23.24
CA PHE A 128 6.21 -7.91 -23.54
C PHE A 128 5.93 -9.41 -23.83
N VAL A 129 6.78 -10.03 -24.63
CA VAL A 129 6.66 -11.43 -25.04
C VAL A 129 7.43 -12.30 -24.08
N GLU A 130 6.76 -13.33 -23.56
CA GLU A 130 7.36 -14.33 -22.67
C GLU A 130 8.57 -15.01 -23.32
N GLY A 131 9.69 -15.08 -22.59
CA GLY A 131 10.94 -15.68 -23.04
C GLY A 131 11.85 -14.78 -23.87
N ASN A 132 11.41 -13.57 -24.17
CA ASN A 132 12.24 -12.60 -24.87
C ASN A 132 13.05 -11.75 -23.89
N THR A 133 14.26 -11.41 -24.32
CA THR A 133 15.12 -10.39 -23.73
C THR A 133 14.89 -9.06 -24.42
N TYR A 134 14.87 -7.99 -23.62
CA TYR A 134 14.67 -6.62 -24.04
C TYR A 134 15.80 -5.73 -23.54
N HIS A 135 16.15 -4.73 -24.33
CA HIS A 135 17.15 -3.72 -24.01
C HIS A 135 16.52 -2.34 -24.01
N VAL A 136 16.88 -1.51 -23.05
CA VAL A 136 16.34 -0.14 -22.90
C VAL A 136 17.48 0.86 -23.05
N THR A 137 17.32 1.79 -23.98
CA THR A 137 18.31 2.85 -24.24
C THR A 137 17.64 4.20 -24.33
N PHE A 138 18.39 5.26 -24.05
CA PHE A 138 18.00 6.64 -24.30
C PHE A 138 19.25 7.51 -24.50
N ALA A 139 19.16 8.47 -25.41
CA ALA A 139 20.27 9.35 -25.76
C ALA A 139 20.62 10.33 -24.61
N PRO A 140 21.83 10.90 -24.60
CA PRO A 140 22.17 11.99 -23.70
C PRO A 140 21.14 13.13 -23.75
N GLY A 141 20.75 13.66 -22.59
CA GLY A 141 19.78 14.76 -22.48
C GLY A 141 18.31 14.39 -22.65
N VAL A 142 17.97 13.08 -22.67
CA VAL A 142 16.58 12.64 -22.52
C VAL A 142 16.06 12.98 -21.12
N PHE A 143 16.90 12.83 -20.10
CA PHE A 143 16.67 13.35 -18.74
C PHE A 143 17.73 14.39 -18.42
N THR A 144 17.34 15.46 -17.72
CA THR A 144 18.24 16.49 -17.18
C THR A 144 17.94 16.68 -15.71
N ASP A 145 18.86 17.27 -14.95
CA ASP A 145 18.52 17.80 -13.63
C ASP A 145 17.63 19.07 -13.76
N THR A 146 17.31 19.68 -12.62
CA THR A 146 16.56 20.94 -12.56
C THR A 146 17.35 22.18 -12.99
N ALA A 147 18.70 22.10 -13.05
CA ALA A 147 19.59 23.15 -13.52
C ALA A 147 19.83 23.10 -15.05
N GLY A 148 19.42 22.02 -15.71
CA GLY A 148 19.57 21.78 -17.14
C GLY A 148 20.79 20.95 -17.55
N ASN A 149 21.52 20.32 -16.61
CA ASN A 149 22.62 19.43 -16.95
C ASN A 149 22.08 18.08 -17.48
N PRO A 150 22.51 17.63 -18.67
CA PRO A 150 21.97 16.43 -19.28
C PRO A 150 22.61 15.15 -18.74
N HIS A 151 21.79 14.17 -18.34
CA HIS A 151 22.26 12.79 -18.12
C HIS A 151 22.99 12.29 -19.39
N ALA A 152 24.05 11.50 -19.21
CA ALA A 152 24.86 10.97 -20.31
C ALA A 152 24.12 10.00 -21.26
N GLY A 153 22.93 9.56 -20.87
CA GLY A 153 22.14 8.53 -21.56
C GLY A 153 22.51 7.10 -21.15
N LEU A 154 21.69 6.14 -21.55
CA LEU A 154 22.03 4.71 -21.60
C LEU A 154 22.07 4.34 -23.09
N THR A 155 23.26 4.12 -23.63
CA THR A 155 23.47 4.13 -25.09
C THR A 155 23.90 2.77 -25.65
N ASP A 156 24.32 1.86 -24.78
CA ASP A 156 24.55 0.45 -25.11
C ASP A 156 23.36 -0.38 -24.63
N GLY A 157 22.95 -1.39 -25.41
CA GLY A 157 21.89 -2.31 -25.00
C GLY A 157 22.29 -3.15 -23.78
N ALA A 158 23.58 -3.27 -23.49
CA ALA A 158 24.08 -3.89 -22.28
C ALA A 158 24.00 -2.98 -21.03
N ASP A 159 23.66 -1.69 -21.18
CA ASP A 159 23.55 -0.77 -20.03
C ASP A 159 22.29 -1.06 -19.20
N TRP A 160 21.22 -1.54 -19.85
CA TRP A 160 19.98 -1.95 -19.20
C TRP A 160 19.23 -2.98 -20.03
N ASN A 161 19.24 -4.22 -19.56
CA ASN A 161 18.54 -5.32 -20.19
C ASN A 161 17.81 -6.21 -19.19
N PHE A 162 16.75 -6.88 -19.64
CA PHE A 162 16.02 -7.86 -18.83
C PHE A 162 15.29 -8.87 -19.71
N THR A 163 14.97 -10.02 -19.14
CA THR A 163 14.28 -11.13 -19.79
C THR A 163 12.94 -11.39 -19.13
N ILE A 164 11.89 -11.46 -19.95
CA ILE A 164 10.58 -11.90 -19.50
C ILE A 164 10.62 -13.42 -19.32
N ALA A 165 10.07 -13.92 -18.22
CA ALA A 165 10.06 -15.36 -17.92
C ALA A 165 9.58 -16.20 -19.14
N ALA A 166 10.37 -17.23 -19.51
CA ALA A 166 10.25 -17.98 -20.78
C ALA A 166 9.10 -18.99 -20.87
N THR A 167 8.48 -19.25 -19.76
CA THR A 167 7.29 -20.07 -19.71
C THR A 167 6.13 -19.09 -19.52
N PRO A 168 4.94 -19.32 -20.11
CA PRO A 168 3.74 -19.09 -19.34
C PRO A 168 3.92 -20.03 -18.16
N VAL A 169 4.67 -19.62 -17.15
CA VAL A 169 4.62 -20.25 -15.87
C VAL A 169 3.27 -19.75 -15.46
N PRO A 170 2.26 -20.61 -15.37
CA PRO A 170 1.55 -20.47 -14.17
C PRO A 170 2.56 -20.43 -13.01
N LEU A 171 2.84 -19.23 -12.50
CA LEU A 171 2.63 -19.04 -11.07
C LEU A 171 1.13 -19.22 -10.73
N GLN A 172 0.33 -19.88 -11.58
CA GLN A 172 -0.77 -20.69 -11.15
C GLN A 172 -0.24 -21.88 -10.34
N ASN A 173 0.11 -21.57 -9.10
CA ASN A 173 -0.72 -22.13 -8.04
C ASN A 173 -2.16 -21.63 -8.26
N VAL A 174 -2.82 -22.06 -9.34
CA VAL A 174 -4.22 -21.73 -9.51
C VAL A 174 -4.89 -22.53 -8.45
N VAL A 175 -5.32 -21.77 -7.46
CA VAL A 175 -6.11 -22.32 -6.40
C VAL A 175 -7.52 -22.28 -6.94
N GLY A 176 -8.08 -23.47 -7.15
CA GLY A 176 -9.52 -23.59 -7.35
C GLY A 176 -10.20 -23.03 -6.10
N THR A 177 -10.79 -21.85 -6.24
CA THR A 177 -11.53 -21.16 -5.19
C THR A 177 -12.97 -20.98 -5.64
N ASN A 178 -13.85 -20.60 -4.71
CA ASN A 178 -15.25 -20.38 -5.02
C ASN A 178 -15.69 -19.06 -4.40
N GLY A 179 -15.80 -18.02 -5.22
CA GLY A 179 -16.09 -16.68 -4.71
C GLY A 179 -15.08 -16.19 -3.68
N ALA A 180 -13.77 -16.33 -3.96
CA ALA A 180 -12.74 -15.90 -3.01
C ALA A 180 -12.86 -14.41 -2.68
N VAL A 181 -12.81 -14.07 -1.39
CA VAL A 181 -12.94 -12.69 -0.91
C VAL A 181 -11.76 -12.17 -0.11
N ASP A 182 -10.92 -13.08 0.40
CA ASP A 182 -9.87 -12.77 1.35
C ASP A 182 -8.86 -13.91 1.41
N TRP A 183 -7.58 -13.59 1.58
CA TRP A 183 -6.49 -14.51 1.87
C TRP A 183 -5.87 -14.19 3.22
N GLU A 184 -5.97 -15.12 4.16
CA GLU A 184 -5.16 -15.05 5.39
C GLU A 184 -3.88 -15.87 5.19
N VAL A 185 -2.74 -15.20 5.22
CA VAL A 185 -1.42 -15.83 5.11
C VAL A 185 -0.68 -15.69 6.44
N PHE A 186 -0.23 -16.82 6.99
CA PHE A 186 0.39 -16.84 8.32
C PHE A 186 1.52 -17.86 8.42
N THR A 187 2.38 -17.69 9.43
CA THR A 187 3.49 -18.61 9.70
C THR A 187 3.26 -19.40 10.98
N ALA A 188 3.41 -20.71 10.90
CA ALA A 188 3.32 -21.62 12.04
C ALA A 188 4.22 -22.85 11.83
N GLY A 189 4.96 -23.25 12.86
CA GLY A 189 5.89 -24.38 12.77
C GLY A 189 7.04 -24.17 11.77
N GLY A 190 7.42 -22.92 11.50
CA GLY A 190 8.45 -22.57 10.51
C GLY A 190 7.99 -22.71 9.05
N GLN A 191 6.69 -22.86 8.81
CA GLN A 191 6.10 -22.98 7.48
C GLN A 191 5.08 -21.87 7.26
N THR A 192 4.92 -21.45 6.00
CA THR A 192 3.88 -20.52 5.56
C THR A 192 2.63 -21.30 5.19
N TRP A 193 1.50 -20.84 5.69
CA TRP A 193 0.17 -21.40 5.48
C TRP A 193 -0.74 -20.33 4.89
N MET A 194 -1.71 -20.77 4.09
CA MET A 194 -2.64 -19.88 3.41
C MET A 194 -4.05 -20.42 3.58
N LEU A 195 -4.97 -19.57 4.01
CA LEU A 195 -6.37 -19.90 4.19
C LEU A 195 -7.21 -18.90 3.39
N VAL A 196 -7.99 -19.40 2.44
CA VAL A 196 -8.85 -18.53 1.62
C VAL A 196 -10.26 -18.47 2.21
N SER A 197 -10.84 -17.28 2.28
CA SER A 197 -12.28 -17.13 2.51
C SER A 197 -13.02 -17.36 1.20
N ASN A 198 -13.69 -18.51 1.10
CA ASN A 198 -14.67 -18.74 0.04
C ASN A 198 -16.05 -18.23 0.49
N ASN A 199 -16.74 -17.56 -0.42
CA ASN A 199 -18.07 -17.03 -0.19
C ASN A 199 -19.02 -17.50 -1.29
N GLY A 200 -20.09 -18.21 -0.91
CA GLY A 200 -20.98 -18.87 -1.86
C GLY A 200 -22.03 -17.94 -2.49
N ALA A 201 -22.65 -18.40 -3.58
CA ALA A 201 -23.52 -17.58 -4.43
C ALA A 201 -24.86 -17.16 -3.79
N TYR A 202 -25.26 -17.83 -2.72
CA TYR A 202 -26.58 -17.66 -2.12
C TYR A 202 -26.48 -17.61 -0.59
N PRO A 203 -27.38 -16.84 0.06
CA PRO A 203 -27.63 -16.93 1.49
C PRO A 203 -27.68 -18.37 2.01
N GLY A 204 -26.90 -18.68 3.04
CA GLY A 204 -26.88 -19.99 3.71
C GLY A 204 -26.14 -21.09 2.96
N SER A 205 -25.32 -20.75 1.96
CA SER A 205 -24.46 -21.73 1.28
C SER A 205 -23.29 -22.15 2.19
N TYR A 206 -23.25 -23.43 2.56
CA TYR A 206 -22.11 -24.02 3.27
C TYR A 206 -20.98 -24.29 2.28
N ILE A 207 -20.01 -23.39 2.24
CA ILE A 207 -18.83 -23.51 1.39
C ILE A 207 -17.58 -23.67 2.25
N SER A 208 -16.69 -24.61 1.92
CA SER A 208 -15.45 -24.77 2.66
C SER A 208 -14.45 -23.67 2.29
N SER A 209 -13.65 -23.28 3.27
CA SER A 209 -12.45 -22.48 3.10
C SER A 209 -11.25 -23.44 3.09
N PRO A 210 -10.61 -23.68 1.93
CA PRO A 210 -9.48 -24.59 1.86
C PRO A 210 -8.22 -23.99 2.49
N LEU A 211 -7.53 -24.82 3.26
CA LEU A 211 -6.22 -24.56 3.86
C LEU A 211 -5.12 -25.14 2.96
N PHE A 212 -4.07 -24.35 2.77
CA PHE A 212 -2.89 -24.74 2.02
C PHE A 212 -1.61 -24.54 2.83
N ARG A 213 -0.62 -25.37 2.53
CA ARG A 213 0.77 -25.14 2.90
C ARG A 213 1.51 -24.57 1.70
N PHE A 214 2.22 -23.47 1.90
CA PHE A 214 3.11 -22.95 0.88
C PHE A 214 4.49 -23.63 0.96
N ALA A 215 4.96 -24.15 -0.17
CA ALA A 215 6.13 -24.99 -0.36
C ALA A 215 7.01 -24.39 -1.47
N PRO A 216 7.74 -23.29 -1.20
CA PRO A 216 8.56 -22.61 -2.22
C PRO A 216 9.64 -23.51 -2.82
N GLU A 217 10.06 -24.54 -2.08
CA GLU A 217 11.06 -25.53 -2.47
C GLU A 217 10.64 -26.45 -3.63
N ASN A 218 9.36 -26.54 -3.94
CA ASN A 218 8.86 -27.42 -5.01
C ASN A 218 9.28 -26.86 -6.40
N PRO A 219 10.11 -27.58 -7.18
CA PRO A 219 10.60 -27.09 -8.48
C PRO A 219 9.59 -27.30 -9.62
N ASP A 220 8.87 -28.44 -9.63
CA ASP A 220 7.98 -28.86 -10.73
C ASP A 220 6.52 -29.12 -10.30
N ALA A 221 6.17 -28.80 -9.04
CA ALA A 221 4.84 -28.98 -8.47
C ALA A 221 4.27 -27.64 -7.97
N SER A 222 2.94 -27.57 -7.80
CA SER A 222 2.27 -26.44 -7.15
C SER A 222 2.98 -26.13 -5.82
N LYS A 223 3.47 -24.88 -5.68
CA LYS A 223 4.00 -24.36 -4.41
C LYS A 223 2.88 -24.17 -3.40
N VAL A 224 1.62 -24.07 -3.82
CA VAL A 224 0.45 -24.09 -2.93
C VAL A 224 -0.06 -25.52 -2.85
N VAL A 225 0.20 -26.19 -1.73
CA VAL A 225 -0.15 -27.59 -1.49
C VAL A 225 -1.42 -27.64 -0.65
N PHE A 226 -2.51 -28.19 -1.19
CA PHE A 226 -3.76 -28.38 -0.44
C PHE A 226 -3.54 -29.29 0.78
N VAL A 227 -4.16 -28.91 1.90
CA VAL A 227 -4.03 -29.61 3.18
C VAL A 227 -5.38 -30.19 3.61
N GLU A 228 -6.38 -29.32 3.76
CA GLU A 228 -7.73 -29.72 4.17
C GLU A 228 -8.75 -28.65 3.81
N ASP A 229 -10.03 -29.03 3.81
CA ASP A 229 -11.15 -28.10 3.76
C ASP A 229 -11.63 -27.76 5.16
N VAL A 230 -11.67 -26.46 5.49
CA VAL A 230 -12.29 -25.97 6.72
C VAL A 230 -13.75 -25.67 6.43
N MET A 231 -14.67 -26.43 7.03
CA MET A 231 -16.10 -26.22 6.80
C MET A 231 -16.55 -24.86 7.34
N THR A 232 -17.19 -24.06 6.49
CA THR A 232 -17.77 -22.76 6.87
C THR A 232 -19.22 -22.65 6.43
N SER A 233 -19.92 -21.64 6.94
CA SER A 233 -21.24 -21.23 6.44
C SER A 233 -21.11 -20.03 5.48
N GLY A 234 -20.08 -20.06 4.61
CA GLY A 234 -19.57 -18.86 3.94
C GLY A 234 -18.65 -18.08 4.89
N SER A 235 -17.53 -17.58 4.36
CA SER A 235 -16.60 -16.71 5.09
C SER A 235 -16.46 -15.38 4.37
N TYR A 236 -16.39 -14.27 5.11
CA TYR A 236 -15.96 -12.98 4.55
C TYR A 236 -14.52 -12.65 4.86
N GLY A 237 -13.94 -13.23 5.92
CA GLY A 237 -12.57 -12.94 6.28
C GLY A 237 -12.06 -13.91 7.33
N TRP A 238 -10.76 -14.14 7.27
CA TRP A 238 -10.00 -14.81 8.32
C TRP A 238 -9.04 -13.80 8.94
N ALA A 239 -8.64 -14.03 10.18
CA ALA A 239 -7.57 -13.26 10.81
C ALA A 239 -6.77 -14.18 11.72
N SER A 240 -5.45 -14.11 11.64
CA SER A 240 -4.54 -14.87 12.49
C SER A 240 -3.71 -13.98 13.40
N ALA A 241 -3.31 -14.53 14.55
CA ALA A 241 -2.33 -13.91 15.43
C ALA A 241 -1.64 -14.96 16.29
N GLN A 242 -0.43 -14.63 16.72
CA GLN A 242 0.31 -15.48 17.66
C GLN A 242 -0.01 -15.09 19.12
N LEU A 243 -0.04 -16.11 19.97
CA LEU A 243 -0.06 -15.99 21.43
C LEU A 243 1.01 -16.93 22.00
N GLY A 244 2.16 -16.36 22.35
CA GLY A 244 3.35 -17.16 22.64
C GLY A 244 3.81 -17.90 21.39
N SER A 245 3.99 -19.23 21.47
CA SER A 245 4.37 -20.07 20.33
C SER A 245 3.18 -20.62 19.53
N GLU A 246 1.96 -20.27 19.93
CA GLU A 246 0.73 -20.83 19.37
C GLU A 246 0.10 -19.84 18.39
N THR A 247 -0.43 -20.34 17.28
CA THR A 247 -1.17 -19.54 16.30
C THR A 247 -2.67 -19.76 16.50
N TYR A 248 -3.41 -18.67 16.62
CA TYR A 248 -4.87 -18.67 16.67
C TYR A 248 -5.43 -18.01 15.42
N ILE A 249 -6.58 -18.50 14.97
CA ILE A 249 -7.23 -18.03 13.74
C ILE A 249 -8.71 -17.83 14.04
N PHE A 250 -9.23 -16.66 13.77
CA PHE A 250 -10.65 -16.33 13.90
C PHE A 250 -11.26 -16.19 12.49
N GLY A 251 -12.43 -16.80 12.28
CA GLY A 251 -13.15 -16.71 11.01
C GLY A 251 -14.46 -15.99 11.17
N SER A 252 -14.76 -15.10 10.24
CA SER A 252 -16.06 -14.44 10.17
C SER A 252 -16.99 -15.19 9.25
N PHE A 253 -17.83 -16.04 9.85
CA PHE A 253 -18.84 -16.76 9.08
C PHE A 253 -19.97 -15.81 8.72
N HIS A 254 -20.48 -15.91 7.49
CA HIS A 254 -21.42 -14.93 6.97
C HIS A 254 -22.56 -15.56 6.19
N ASN A 255 -23.77 -15.12 6.50
CA ASN A 255 -24.97 -15.54 5.80
C ASN A 255 -25.83 -14.32 5.48
N ASP A 256 -25.92 -13.96 4.20
CA ASP A 256 -26.72 -12.81 3.72
C ASP A 256 -28.24 -12.95 4.00
N GLY A 257 -28.72 -14.13 4.38
CA GLY A 257 -30.14 -14.42 4.55
C GLY A 257 -30.68 -13.99 5.91
N ASP A 258 -29.97 -14.34 6.98
CA ASP A 258 -30.38 -14.06 8.35
C ASP A 258 -29.31 -13.32 9.18
N TYR A 259 -28.08 -13.17 8.64
CA TYR A 259 -26.91 -12.60 9.30
C TYR A 259 -26.62 -13.23 10.68
N ASN A 260 -27.26 -14.34 11.06
CA ASN A 260 -27.02 -14.98 12.34
C ASN A 260 -25.98 -16.07 12.16
N THR A 261 -24.81 -15.88 12.76
CA THR A 261 -23.61 -16.63 12.40
C THR A 261 -22.87 -17.11 13.64
N GLN A 262 -22.13 -18.21 13.49
CA GLN A 262 -21.31 -18.81 14.54
C GLN A 262 -19.85 -18.74 14.09
N SER A 263 -19.20 -17.62 14.40
CA SER A 263 -17.82 -17.34 13.99
C SER A 263 -16.82 -18.10 14.86
N PRO A 264 -16.00 -19.00 14.30
CA PRO A 264 -15.11 -19.85 15.09
C PRO A 264 -13.77 -19.19 15.43
N LEU A 265 -13.25 -19.54 16.59
CA LEU A 265 -11.82 -19.44 16.93
C LEU A 265 -11.20 -20.84 16.85
N TYR A 266 -10.12 -20.95 16.10
CA TYR A 266 -9.30 -22.14 16.00
C TYR A 266 -7.93 -21.91 16.65
N ARG A 267 -7.39 -22.97 17.25
CA ARG A 267 -5.97 -23.13 17.51
C ARG A 267 -5.37 -23.90 16.34
N PHE A 268 -4.35 -23.34 15.70
CA PHE A 268 -3.69 -23.98 14.58
C PHE A 268 -2.57 -24.91 15.05
N VAL A 269 -2.63 -26.18 14.67
CA VAL A 269 -1.69 -27.23 15.09
C VAL A 269 -1.06 -27.89 13.86
N PRO A 270 0.00 -27.31 13.26
CA PRO A 270 0.58 -27.77 12.00
C PRO A 270 1.08 -29.23 12.07
N GLY A 271 1.58 -29.64 13.23
CA GLY A 271 2.11 -30.97 13.48
C GLY A 271 1.08 -32.05 13.83
N ASN A 272 -0.23 -31.77 13.81
CA ASN A 272 -1.25 -32.76 14.19
C ASN A 272 -1.29 -33.91 13.17
N PRO A 273 -0.83 -35.13 13.50
CA PRO A 273 -0.67 -36.19 12.50
C PRO A 273 -2.00 -36.86 12.11
N ASP A 274 -2.97 -36.89 13.02
CA ASP A 274 -4.16 -37.76 12.93
C ASP A 274 -5.48 -36.97 12.79
N GLY A 275 -5.41 -35.66 12.59
CA GLY A 275 -6.61 -34.82 12.51
C GLY A 275 -6.41 -33.46 11.88
N SER A 276 -7.48 -32.67 11.93
CA SER A 276 -7.50 -31.32 11.37
C SER A 276 -6.42 -30.45 12.00
N LYS A 277 -5.78 -29.61 11.20
CA LYS A 277 -4.82 -28.60 11.68
C LYS A 277 -5.56 -27.45 12.36
N MET A 278 -6.81 -27.21 11.98
CA MET A 278 -7.71 -26.24 12.59
C MET A 278 -8.47 -26.85 13.76
N GLN A 279 -7.92 -26.76 14.98
CA GLN A 279 -8.58 -27.30 16.19
C GLN A 279 -9.54 -26.26 16.76
N LEU A 280 -10.85 -26.52 16.68
CA LEU A 280 -11.87 -25.59 17.18
C LEU A 280 -11.69 -25.36 18.69
N VAL A 281 -11.60 -24.10 19.08
CA VAL A 281 -11.53 -23.66 20.48
C VAL A 281 -12.93 -23.33 20.98
N GLU A 282 -13.61 -22.40 20.30
CA GLU A 282 -14.96 -21.95 20.64
C GLU A 282 -15.60 -21.26 19.42
N THR A 283 -16.93 -21.26 19.36
CA THR A 283 -17.70 -20.45 18.40
C THR A 283 -18.35 -19.27 19.11
N LEU A 284 -18.21 -18.08 18.52
CA LEU A 284 -18.86 -16.85 18.95
C LEU A 284 -20.13 -16.62 18.14
N THR A 285 -21.27 -16.38 18.80
CA THR A 285 -22.47 -15.94 18.09
C THR A 285 -22.29 -14.50 17.64
N THR A 286 -22.30 -14.27 16.33
CA THR A 286 -22.02 -13.00 15.68
C THR A 286 -23.17 -12.59 14.75
N SER A 287 -23.23 -11.30 14.41
CA SER A 287 -24.21 -10.78 13.46
C SER A 287 -23.49 -10.41 12.16
N GLY A 288 -23.50 -11.32 11.19
CA GLY A 288 -22.99 -11.20 9.84
C GLY A 288 -21.60 -10.56 9.75
N PRO A 289 -20.64 -10.97 10.59
CA PRO A 289 -19.35 -10.30 10.61
C PRO A 289 -18.69 -10.42 9.24
N VAL A 290 -17.92 -9.39 8.91
CA VAL A 290 -17.15 -9.34 7.68
C VAL A 290 -15.69 -9.55 8.01
N TYR A 291 -14.80 -8.60 7.86
CA TYR A 291 -13.38 -8.90 7.94
C TYR A 291 -12.81 -8.64 9.34
N PRO A 292 -12.60 -9.70 10.15
CA PRO A 292 -12.19 -9.54 11.54
C PRO A 292 -10.73 -9.12 11.62
N THR A 293 -10.31 -8.61 12.78
CA THR A 293 -8.89 -8.37 13.06
C THR A 293 -8.54 -9.05 14.36
N LEU A 294 -7.57 -9.97 14.33
CA LEU A 294 -7.05 -10.66 15.50
C LEU A 294 -5.63 -10.11 15.76
N PHE A 295 -5.35 -9.68 16.99
CA PHE A 295 -4.08 -9.02 17.30
C PHE A 295 -3.64 -9.30 18.74
N ASN A 296 -2.34 -9.21 18.97
CA ASN A 296 -1.73 -9.39 20.28
C ASN A 296 -1.15 -8.07 20.78
N VAL A 297 -1.42 -7.74 22.04
CA VAL A 297 -0.78 -6.61 22.75
C VAL A 297 -0.33 -7.13 24.10
N ASP A 298 0.96 -6.95 24.41
CA ASP A 298 1.57 -7.34 25.69
C ASP A 298 1.31 -8.80 26.12
N GLY A 299 1.27 -9.73 25.16
CA GLY A 299 1.02 -11.15 25.43
C GLY A 299 -0.45 -11.51 25.64
N GLU A 300 -1.36 -10.56 25.39
CA GLU A 300 -2.81 -10.75 25.47
C GLU A 300 -3.43 -10.70 24.08
N LEU A 301 -4.35 -11.63 23.81
CA LEU A 301 -4.98 -11.79 22.50
C LEU A 301 -6.33 -11.05 22.47
N TYR A 302 -6.58 -10.29 21.41
CA TYR A 302 -7.82 -9.53 21.22
C TYR A 302 -8.36 -9.73 19.80
N VAL A 303 -9.69 -9.67 19.66
CA VAL A 303 -10.37 -9.70 18.36
C VAL A 303 -11.32 -8.52 18.22
N LEU A 304 -11.24 -7.85 17.07
CA LEU A 304 -12.22 -6.89 16.60
C LEU A 304 -13.17 -7.59 15.62
N VAL A 305 -14.46 -7.54 15.93
CA VAL A 305 -15.51 -8.20 15.14
C VAL A 305 -16.39 -7.13 14.51
N PRO A 306 -16.26 -6.85 13.20
CA PRO A 306 -17.12 -5.91 12.49
C PRO A 306 -18.46 -6.55 12.18
N ASN A 307 -19.37 -6.53 13.16
CA ASN A 307 -20.73 -7.03 12.94
C ASN A 307 -21.45 -6.18 11.88
N TYR A 308 -22.13 -6.85 10.97
CA TYR A 308 -22.84 -6.29 9.84
C TYR A 308 -24.16 -7.04 9.62
N ALA A 309 -25.25 -6.33 9.33
CA ALA A 309 -26.52 -6.97 9.00
C ALA A 309 -27.28 -6.21 7.91
N GLY A 310 -26.61 -5.93 6.79
CA GLY A 310 -27.24 -5.34 5.62
C GLY A 310 -28.00 -4.06 5.92
N SER A 311 -29.31 -4.04 5.67
CA SER A 311 -30.17 -2.86 5.81
C SER A 311 -30.43 -2.41 7.26
N LEU A 312 -29.97 -3.18 8.26
CA LEU A 312 -30.03 -2.81 9.67
C LEU A 312 -28.77 -2.04 10.07
N TYR A 313 -28.72 -0.77 9.69
CA TYR A 313 -27.65 0.15 10.10
C TYR A 313 -27.52 0.21 11.62
N GLY A 314 -26.28 0.28 12.12
CA GLY A 314 -26.00 0.59 13.53
C GLY A 314 -25.86 -0.60 14.48
N ILE A 315 -25.64 -1.81 13.97
CA ILE A 315 -25.20 -2.93 14.82
C ILE A 315 -23.81 -2.62 15.37
N PRO A 316 -23.61 -2.73 16.69
CA PRO A 316 -22.30 -2.47 17.27
C PRO A 316 -21.31 -3.57 16.85
N SER A 317 -20.14 -3.13 16.39
CA SER A 317 -18.96 -3.97 16.32
C SER A 317 -18.45 -4.23 17.74
N TRP A 318 -17.66 -5.29 17.91
CA TRP A 318 -17.18 -5.70 19.22
C TRP A 318 -15.67 -5.71 19.29
N LEU A 319 -15.15 -5.35 20.46
CA LEU A 319 -13.81 -5.72 20.89
C LEU A 319 -13.95 -6.77 21.99
N LEU A 320 -13.30 -7.92 21.80
CA LEU A 320 -13.24 -8.99 22.78
C LEU A 320 -11.78 -9.33 23.11
N ARG A 321 -11.50 -9.64 24.37
CA ARG A 321 -10.27 -10.32 24.78
C ARG A 321 -10.47 -11.83 24.64
N VAL A 322 -9.50 -12.51 24.07
CA VAL A 322 -9.51 -13.95 23.87
C VAL A 322 -8.58 -14.59 24.90
N VAL A 323 -9.12 -15.49 25.71
CA VAL A 323 -8.40 -16.21 26.76
C VAL A 323 -8.52 -17.71 26.50
N PRO A 324 -7.78 -18.29 25.53
CA PRO A 324 -8.00 -19.67 25.06
C PRO A 324 -7.91 -20.74 26.16
N GLY A 325 -7.09 -20.48 27.17
CA GLY A 325 -6.88 -21.39 28.30
C GLY A 325 -7.94 -21.29 29.41
N ASN A 326 -8.91 -20.37 29.35
CA ASN A 326 -9.86 -20.14 30.45
C ASN A 326 -10.69 -21.39 30.75
N PRO A 327 -10.43 -22.19 31.82
CA PRO A 327 -11.12 -23.46 32.01
C PRO A 327 -12.60 -23.31 32.40
N GLU A 328 -12.98 -22.13 32.91
CA GLU A 328 -14.30 -21.86 33.48
C GLU A 328 -14.98 -20.72 32.71
N GLY A 329 -15.87 -21.06 31.78
CA GLY A 329 -16.67 -20.10 30.99
C GLY A 329 -16.17 -19.89 29.56
N SER A 330 -16.73 -18.86 28.90
CA SER A 330 -16.34 -18.51 27.52
C SER A 330 -14.87 -18.08 27.48
N ARG A 331 -14.19 -18.46 26.40
CA ARG A 331 -12.86 -18.00 26.01
C ARG A 331 -12.90 -16.57 25.44
N PHE A 332 -14.08 -16.06 25.09
CA PHE A 332 -14.29 -14.68 24.70
C PHE A 332 -14.77 -13.85 25.89
N GLN A 333 -14.03 -12.81 26.21
CA GLN A 333 -14.39 -11.80 27.21
C GLN A 333 -14.76 -10.52 26.46
N HIS A 334 -16.05 -10.16 26.48
CA HIS A 334 -16.51 -8.91 25.86
C HIS A 334 -15.89 -7.71 26.58
N MET A 335 -15.18 -6.86 25.85
CA MET A 335 -14.51 -5.69 26.42
C MET A 335 -15.30 -4.42 26.15
N GLN A 336 -15.77 -4.25 24.90
CA GLN A 336 -16.37 -3.00 24.47
C GLN A 336 -17.29 -3.19 23.25
N ASN A 337 -18.43 -2.49 23.28
CA ASN A 337 -19.22 -2.21 22.08
C ASN A 337 -18.65 -0.99 21.37
N ILE A 338 -18.44 -1.10 20.06
CA ILE A 338 -17.95 -0.04 19.19
C ILE A 338 -19.14 0.38 18.32
N SER A 339 -19.56 1.63 18.47
CA SER A 339 -20.74 2.15 17.77
C SER A 339 -20.42 2.39 16.30
N THR A 340 -20.56 1.40 15.43
CA THR A 340 -20.24 1.45 13.98
C THR A 340 -21.46 1.68 13.09
N GLN A 341 -21.22 2.12 11.85
CA GLN A 341 -22.25 2.30 10.82
C GLN A 341 -21.83 1.48 9.60
N ASP A 342 -22.15 0.18 9.64
CA ASP A 342 -21.71 -0.84 8.69
C ASP A 342 -20.18 -0.89 8.56
N ALA A 343 -19.53 -1.27 9.66
CA ALA A 343 -18.10 -1.50 9.65
C ALA A 343 -17.76 -2.61 8.65
N ARG A 344 -16.77 -2.34 7.79
CA ARG A 344 -16.26 -3.27 6.79
C ARG A 344 -14.98 -3.96 7.24
N GLY A 345 -14.20 -3.31 8.10
CA GLY A 345 -13.00 -3.88 8.65
C GLY A 345 -12.38 -2.93 9.64
N PHE A 346 -11.46 -3.48 10.43
CA PHE A 346 -10.57 -2.71 11.26
C PHE A 346 -9.15 -2.93 10.77
N GLU A 347 -8.34 -1.88 10.88
CA GLU A 347 -6.91 -1.97 10.71
C GLU A 347 -6.26 -1.63 12.05
N VAL A 348 -5.37 -2.51 12.51
CA VAL A 348 -4.66 -2.37 13.78
C VAL A 348 -3.18 -2.24 13.48
N PHE A 349 -2.58 -1.15 13.96
CA PHE A 349 -1.17 -0.87 13.71
C PHE A 349 -0.50 -0.29 14.95
N VAL A 350 0.83 -0.43 15.02
CA VAL A 350 1.65 0.16 16.07
C VAL A 350 2.42 1.33 15.48
N ALA A 351 2.37 2.47 16.16
CA ALA A 351 3.17 3.65 15.82
C ALA A 351 3.72 4.26 17.10
N ASP A 352 5.02 4.55 17.12
CA ASP A 352 5.71 5.13 18.28
C ASP A 352 5.49 4.38 19.61
N GLY A 353 5.35 3.06 19.54
CA GLY A 353 5.15 2.18 20.71
C GLY A 353 3.70 2.10 21.22
N GLU A 354 2.76 2.78 20.58
CA GLU A 354 1.34 2.76 20.93
C GLU A 354 0.52 2.03 19.86
N THR A 355 -0.53 1.32 20.29
CA THR A 355 -1.44 0.62 19.37
C THR A 355 -2.60 1.53 18.96
N TYR A 356 -2.82 1.63 17.66
CA TYR A 356 -3.92 2.38 17.05
C TYR A 356 -4.85 1.44 16.29
N VAL A 357 -6.11 1.86 16.19
CA VAL A 357 -7.15 1.13 15.46
C VAL A 357 -7.90 2.12 14.59
N VAL A 358 -7.98 1.86 13.30
CA VAL A 358 -8.86 2.60 12.38
C VAL A 358 -9.96 1.69 11.88
N VAL A 359 -11.20 2.20 11.85
CA VAL A 359 -12.37 1.46 11.35
C VAL A 359 -12.83 2.03 10.02
N GLY A 360 -13.03 1.17 9.04
CA GLY A 360 -13.75 1.49 7.82
C GLY A 360 -15.25 1.37 8.04
N ASP A 361 -15.93 2.50 8.16
CA ASP A 361 -17.40 2.55 8.23
C ASP A 361 -17.95 2.86 6.82
N SER A 362 -18.83 2.00 6.30
CA SER A 362 -19.37 2.20 4.94
C SER A 362 -20.51 3.22 4.88
N SER A 363 -21.18 3.46 6.00
CA SER A 363 -22.32 4.39 6.11
C SER A 363 -22.01 5.64 6.95
N ALA A 364 -20.74 5.86 7.32
CA ALA A 364 -20.26 7.04 8.05
C ALA A 364 -18.79 7.36 7.72
N SER A 365 -18.26 8.42 8.34
CA SER A 365 -16.82 8.69 8.33
C SER A 365 -16.08 7.68 9.20
N SER A 366 -14.89 7.29 8.74
CA SER A 366 -13.98 6.41 9.46
C SER A 366 -13.51 7.05 10.77
N ARG A 367 -13.10 6.24 11.73
CA ARG A 367 -12.65 6.71 13.05
C ARG A 367 -11.34 6.06 13.44
N LEU A 368 -10.45 6.89 13.99
CA LEU A 368 -9.17 6.49 14.54
C LEU A 368 -9.27 6.48 16.06
N TYR A 369 -8.85 5.37 16.65
CA TYR A 369 -8.80 5.13 18.08
C TYR A 369 -7.36 4.85 18.50
N ARG A 370 -7.06 5.19 19.76
CA ARG A 370 -5.92 4.61 20.48
C ARG A 370 -6.44 3.45 21.31
N PHE A 371 -5.76 2.31 21.25
CA PHE A 371 -6.05 1.15 22.08
C PHE A 371 -5.30 1.25 23.41
N VAL A 372 -6.04 1.19 24.52
CA VAL A 372 -5.53 1.36 25.88
C VAL A 372 -6.09 0.20 26.73
N PRO A 373 -5.41 -0.97 26.76
CA PRO A 373 -5.93 -2.17 27.43
C PRO A 373 -6.11 -1.96 28.94
N GLU A 374 -5.27 -1.13 29.56
CA GLU A 374 -5.35 -0.77 30.99
C GLU A 374 -5.99 0.60 31.22
N ASN A 375 -7.04 0.95 30.46
CA ASN A 375 -7.77 2.20 30.68
C ASN A 375 -8.65 2.12 31.95
N PRO A 376 -8.51 3.05 32.92
CA PRO A 376 -9.37 3.14 34.10
C PRO A 376 -10.85 3.39 33.78
N ASP A 377 -11.15 4.10 32.68
CA ASP A 377 -12.52 4.48 32.30
C ASP A 377 -13.29 3.38 31.55
N SER A 378 -12.86 2.12 31.70
CA SER A 378 -13.38 0.90 31.07
C SER A 378 -13.29 0.81 29.54
N SER A 379 -13.36 1.93 28.80
CA SER A 379 -13.23 1.96 27.34
C SER A 379 -11.81 1.63 26.91
N LYS A 380 -11.62 0.55 26.16
CA LYS A 380 -10.28 0.14 25.69
C LYS A 380 -9.92 0.79 24.37
N LEU A 381 -10.90 1.28 23.60
CA LEU A 381 -10.69 2.12 22.43
C LEU A 381 -11.06 3.56 22.76
N VAL A 382 -10.06 4.44 22.78
CA VAL A 382 -10.22 5.88 23.01
C VAL A 382 -10.26 6.57 21.67
N LEU A 383 -11.40 7.18 21.31
CA LEU A 383 -11.55 7.91 20.05
C LEU A 383 -10.59 9.10 20.02
N ILE A 384 -9.77 9.17 18.98
CA ILE A 384 -8.82 10.27 18.74
C ILE A 384 -9.41 11.27 17.75
N GLN A 385 -9.86 10.78 16.59
CA GLN A 385 -10.41 11.63 15.54
C GLN A 385 -11.34 10.86 14.60
N THR A 386 -12.16 11.62 13.89
CA THR A 386 -12.91 11.16 12.72
C THR A 386 -12.15 11.54 11.46
N ILE A 387 -12.06 10.61 10.51
CA ILE A 387 -11.39 10.81 9.22
C ILE A 387 -12.47 10.80 8.14
N PRO A 388 -12.64 11.88 7.35
CA PRO A 388 -13.59 11.90 6.24
C PRO A 388 -13.32 10.74 5.28
N SER A 389 -14.32 9.90 5.09
CA SER A 389 -14.29 8.77 4.16
C SER A 389 -15.68 8.60 3.57
N SER A 390 -15.77 7.92 2.43
CA SER A 390 -17.03 7.64 1.74
C SER A 390 -17.10 6.17 1.41
N TRP A 391 -17.94 5.40 2.10
CA TRP A 391 -18.02 3.95 1.86
C TRP A 391 -16.66 3.26 1.99
N ALA A 392 -15.96 3.52 3.10
CA ALA A 392 -14.65 2.93 3.36
C ALA A 392 -14.79 1.41 3.54
N LEU A 393 -14.15 0.64 2.66
CA LEU A 393 -14.15 -0.82 2.73
C LEU A 393 -13.01 -1.34 3.60
N ARG A 394 -11.82 -0.75 3.38
CA ARG A 394 -10.54 -1.30 3.81
C ARG A 394 -9.58 -0.19 4.14
N TRP A 395 -9.03 -0.24 5.34
CA TRP A 395 -7.88 0.54 5.72
C TRP A 395 -6.67 -0.39 5.75
N HIS A 396 -5.51 0.13 5.38
CA HIS A 396 -4.25 -0.60 5.45
C HIS A 396 -3.17 0.33 5.99
N HIS A 397 -2.40 -0.11 6.97
CA HIS A 397 -1.23 0.62 7.45
C HIS A 397 0.03 0.15 6.73
N PHE A 398 0.95 1.08 6.51
CA PHE A 398 2.31 0.75 6.09
C PHE A 398 3.30 1.78 6.62
N GLU A 399 4.56 1.37 6.71
CA GLU A 399 5.67 2.21 7.19
C GLU A 399 6.76 2.31 6.13
N VAL A 400 7.28 3.51 5.94
CA VAL A 400 8.40 3.80 5.03
C VAL A 400 9.38 4.71 5.76
N GLU A 401 10.62 4.27 5.92
CA GLU A 401 11.69 5.06 6.56
C GLU A 401 11.33 5.59 7.97
N GLY A 402 10.55 4.83 8.75
CA GLY A 402 10.08 5.23 10.09
C GLY A 402 8.85 6.16 10.08
N GLU A 403 8.35 6.53 8.90
CA GLU A 403 7.13 7.32 8.73
C GLU A 403 5.94 6.41 8.47
N HIS A 404 4.80 6.74 9.08
CA HIS A 404 3.60 5.93 9.01
C HIS A 404 2.57 6.50 8.04
N TYR A 405 1.92 5.60 7.30
CA TYR A 405 0.91 5.94 6.32
C TYR A 405 -0.31 5.05 6.47
N LEU A 406 -1.46 5.58 6.02
CA LEU A 406 -2.73 4.88 6.00
C LEU A 406 -3.31 4.96 4.59
N ALA A 407 -3.56 3.81 3.99
CA ALA A 407 -4.29 3.67 2.74
C ALA A 407 -5.75 3.32 3.04
N VAL A 408 -6.69 3.84 2.24
CA VAL A 408 -8.11 3.45 2.31
C VAL A 408 -8.71 3.30 0.93
N ALA A 409 -9.49 2.23 0.75
CA ALA A 409 -10.32 2.04 -0.44
C ALA A 409 -11.75 2.53 -0.18
N ASN A 410 -12.15 3.64 -0.83
CA ASN A 410 -13.52 4.15 -0.80
C ASN A 410 -14.29 3.61 -2.01
N PHE A 411 -15.33 2.81 -1.75
CA PHE A 411 -16.10 2.15 -2.81
C PHE A 411 -16.64 3.15 -3.84
N LYS A 412 -16.41 2.87 -5.13
CA LYS A 412 -16.89 3.70 -6.27
C LYS A 412 -16.49 5.17 -6.18
N SER A 413 -15.38 5.47 -5.50
CA SER A 413 -14.88 6.82 -5.31
C SER A 413 -13.38 6.85 -5.54
N THR A 414 -12.60 6.76 -4.47
CA THR A 414 -11.15 7.02 -4.50
C THR A 414 -10.41 6.10 -3.55
N ALA A 415 -9.25 5.63 -3.99
CA ALA A 415 -8.26 5.01 -3.15
C ALA A 415 -7.35 6.14 -2.62
N ASN A 416 -7.33 6.34 -1.31
CA ASN A 416 -6.70 7.50 -0.70
C ASN A 416 -5.52 7.08 0.17
N ILE A 417 -4.45 7.87 0.16
CA ILE A 417 -3.30 7.73 1.04
C ILE A 417 -3.22 8.94 1.97
N PHE A 418 -2.99 8.69 3.25
CA PHE A 418 -2.78 9.69 4.29
C PHE A 418 -1.46 9.46 5.02
N ARG A 419 -0.83 10.54 5.49
CA ARG A 419 0.22 10.44 6.52
C ARG A 419 -0.44 10.28 7.87
N PHE A 420 0.15 9.44 8.71
CA PHE A 420 -0.13 9.34 10.12
C PHE A 420 1.06 9.88 10.92
N SER A 421 0.81 10.69 11.94
CA SER A 421 1.82 11.08 12.92
C SER A 421 1.20 11.15 14.30
N SER A 422 1.73 10.37 15.24
CA SER A 422 1.24 10.30 16.62
C SER A 422 1.41 11.62 17.40
N THR A 423 2.30 12.49 16.94
CA THR A 423 2.62 13.78 17.58
C THR A 423 1.93 14.96 16.91
N ALA A 424 1.30 14.75 15.75
CA ALA A 424 0.58 15.79 15.02
C ALA A 424 -0.83 16.04 15.56
N SER A 425 -1.36 17.23 15.27
CA SER A 425 -2.75 17.59 15.55
C SER A 425 -3.36 18.27 14.31
N PRO A 426 -4.26 17.61 13.57
CA PRO A 426 -4.72 16.22 13.76
C PRO A 426 -3.63 15.17 13.44
N MET A 427 -3.76 13.95 13.98
CA MET A 427 -2.80 12.85 13.74
C MET A 427 -2.85 12.35 12.29
N VAL A 428 -4.05 12.40 11.69
CA VAL A 428 -4.26 12.15 10.26
C VAL A 428 -4.94 13.38 9.66
N SER A 429 -4.37 13.90 8.57
CA SER A 429 -4.94 15.05 7.85
C SER A 429 -6.37 14.73 7.34
N PRO A 430 -7.31 15.69 7.40
CA PRO A 430 -8.65 15.49 6.83
C PRO A 430 -8.62 15.41 5.30
N THR A 431 -7.57 15.91 4.66
CA THR A 431 -7.34 15.79 3.22
C THR A 431 -6.27 14.73 2.95
N PRO A 432 -6.52 13.79 2.01
CA PRO A 432 -5.52 12.81 1.63
C PRO A 432 -4.32 13.48 0.97
N MET A 433 -3.15 12.86 1.11
CA MET A 433 -1.94 13.26 0.40
C MET A 433 -2.05 12.93 -1.09
N GLN A 434 -2.76 11.85 -1.40
CA GLN A 434 -2.97 11.38 -2.76
C GLN A 434 -4.30 10.66 -2.86
N SER A 435 -4.97 10.81 -4.00
CA SER A 435 -6.21 10.12 -4.36
C SER A 435 -6.09 9.51 -5.74
N ILE A 436 -6.43 8.23 -5.85
CA ILE A 436 -6.51 7.49 -7.11
C ILE A 436 -7.99 7.21 -7.39
N PRO A 437 -8.54 7.59 -8.56
CA PRO A 437 -9.91 7.25 -8.92
C PRO A 437 -10.12 5.73 -8.94
N LEU A 438 -11.20 5.27 -8.32
CA LEU A 438 -11.60 3.87 -8.35
C LEU A 438 -12.82 3.69 -9.23
N THR A 439 -12.83 2.62 -10.03
CA THR A 439 -14.03 2.26 -10.77
C THR A 439 -15.03 1.52 -9.88
N GLU A 440 -14.60 0.60 -9.00
CA GLU A 440 -15.46 -0.08 -8.00
C GLU A 440 -14.72 -0.53 -6.71
N THR A 441 -15.03 -1.70 -6.13
CA THR A 441 -14.45 -2.21 -4.87
C THR A 441 -12.96 -2.41 -5.02
N ALA A 442 -12.23 -2.02 -4.00
CA ALA A 442 -10.80 -2.18 -3.92
C ALA A 442 -10.37 -2.58 -2.52
N ASP A 443 -9.19 -3.18 -2.44
CA ASP A 443 -8.46 -3.47 -1.22
C ASP A 443 -6.99 -3.06 -1.43
N TRP A 444 -6.34 -2.67 -0.33
CA TRP A 444 -4.94 -2.30 -0.31
C TRP A 444 -4.17 -3.31 0.50
N ASP A 445 -3.03 -3.73 -0.04
CA ASP A 445 -1.99 -4.33 0.78
C ASP A 445 -0.63 -3.75 0.38
N SER A 446 0.40 -3.99 1.16
CA SER A 446 1.73 -3.46 0.98
C SER A 446 2.80 -4.48 1.33
N PHE A 447 3.97 -4.33 0.72
CA PHE A 447 5.13 -5.13 1.05
C PHE A 447 6.40 -4.35 0.79
N THR A 448 7.50 -4.80 1.39
CA THR A 448 8.83 -4.23 1.14
C THR A 448 9.70 -5.24 0.42
N TYR A 449 10.39 -4.80 -0.62
CA TYR A 449 11.38 -5.59 -1.36
C TYR A 449 12.59 -4.71 -1.63
N GLY A 450 13.79 -5.20 -1.32
CA GLY A 450 15.03 -4.44 -1.55
C GLY A 450 15.09 -3.08 -0.85
N GLY A 451 14.37 -2.90 0.27
CA GLY A 451 14.24 -1.61 0.97
C GLY A 451 13.20 -0.64 0.37
N THR A 452 12.61 -0.97 -0.78
CA THR A 452 11.53 -0.19 -1.39
C THR A 452 10.17 -0.74 -0.97
N THR A 453 9.25 0.15 -0.62
CA THR A 453 7.86 -0.21 -0.30
C THR A 453 6.99 -0.16 -1.55
N TYR A 454 6.16 -1.19 -1.72
CA TYR A 454 5.20 -1.32 -2.80
C TYR A 454 3.80 -1.47 -2.23
N LEU A 455 2.82 -0.94 -2.94
CA LEU A 455 1.40 -1.11 -2.62
C LEU A 455 0.70 -1.81 -3.77
N VAL A 456 -0.11 -2.81 -3.45
CA VAL A 456 -0.95 -3.51 -4.41
C VAL A 456 -2.41 -3.14 -4.18
N LEU A 457 -3.09 -2.78 -5.25
CA LEU A 457 -4.50 -2.37 -5.25
C LEU A 457 -5.34 -3.42 -5.97
N ALA A 458 -6.15 -4.17 -5.22
CA ALA A 458 -7.20 -5.00 -5.80
C ALA A 458 -8.25 -4.11 -6.46
N GLN A 459 -8.74 -4.49 -7.64
CA GLN A 459 -9.96 -3.90 -8.19
C GLN A 459 -10.83 -4.99 -8.81
N ALA A 460 -12.06 -5.12 -8.33
CA ALA A 460 -12.88 -6.25 -8.73
C ALA A 460 -13.31 -6.15 -10.22
N THR A 461 -13.97 -5.07 -10.62
CA THR A 461 -14.69 -5.09 -11.90
C THR A 461 -13.93 -4.51 -13.09
N SER A 462 -12.75 -3.94 -12.87
CA SER A 462 -11.84 -3.56 -13.96
C SER A 462 -11.22 -4.78 -14.65
N GLY A 463 -11.17 -5.93 -13.96
CA GLY A 463 -10.35 -7.07 -14.37
C GLY A 463 -8.85 -6.81 -14.27
N ILE A 464 -8.45 -5.70 -13.63
CA ILE A 464 -7.06 -5.24 -13.55
C ILE A 464 -6.78 -4.75 -12.13
N SER A 465 -5.79 -5.37 -11.49
CA SER A 465 -5.18 -4.85 -10.25
C SER A 465 -3.90 -4.10 -10.58
N TYR A 466 -3.44 -3.24 -9.67
CA TYR A 466 -2.34 -2.32 -9.91
C TYR A 466 -1.26 -2.48 -8.85
N LEU A 467 0.00 -2.42 -9.26
CA LEU A 467 1.14 -2.31 -8.37
C LEU A 467 1.71 -0.90 -8.44
N TYR A 468 1.97 -0.33 -7.27
CA TYR A 468 2.59 0.96 -7.12
C TYR A 468 3.89 0.82 -6.34
N ARG A 469 4.94 1.51 -6.80
CA ARG A 469 6.12 1.82 -5.98
C ARG A 469 5.82 3.07 -5.16
N PHE A 470 6.10 3.04 -3.86
CA PHE A 470 6.00 4.20 -2.99
C PHE A 470 7.32 4.98 -3.00
N VAL A 471 7.24 6.28 -3.28
CA VAL A 471 8.40 7.17 -3.34
C VAL A 471 8.38 8.13 -2.15
N PRO A 472 9.22 7.91 -1.12
CA PRO A 472 9.34 8.83 0.01
C PRO A 472 9.87 10.19 -0.47
N GLY A 473 9.62 11.24 0.30
CA GLY A 473 10.22 12.56 0.04
C GLY A 473 9.61 13.40 -1.09
N ASN A 474 8.94 12.82 -2.10
CA ASN A 474 8.37 13.60 -3.23
C ASN A 474 7.39 14.70 -2.75
N PRO A 475 7.75 16.00 -2.82
CA PRO A 475 6.93 17.09 -2.29
C PRO A 475 5.97 17.67 -3.33
N ASP A 476 6.26 17.50 -4.61
CA ASP A 476 5.59 18.18 -5.73
C ASP A 476 4.84 17.24 -6.69
N ALA A 477 4.86 15.91 -6.45
CA ALA A 477 4.16 14.92 -7.27
C ALA A 477 3.58 13.74 -6.45
N SER A 478 2.90 12.84 -7.16
CA SER A 478 2.32 11.58 -6.65
C SER A 478 3.36 10.73 -5.91
N LYS A 479 3.07 10.28 -4.68
CA LYS A 479 3.93 9.34 -3.93
C LYS A 479 3.80 7.91 -4.41
N LEU A 480 2.72 7.57 -5.11
CA LEU A 480 2.54 6.27 -5.73
C LEU A 480 2.87 6.37 -7.21
N LEU A 481 3.91 5.66 -7.65
CA LEU A 481 4.22 5.46 -9.06
C LEU A 481 3.66 4.12 -9.49
N GLN A 482 2.70 4.11 -10.42
CA GLN A 482 2.21 2.85 -10.98
C GLN A 482 3.34 2.22 -11.79
N ILE A 483 3.69 0.98 -11.45
CA ILE A 483 4.79 0.26 -12.11
C ILE A 483 4.33 -1.03 -12.79
N GLN A 484 3.14 -1.54 -12.48
CA GLN A 484 2.69 -2.80 -13.09
C GLN A 484 1.17 -2.92 -13.00
N THR A 485 0.60 -3.68 -13.93
CA THR A 485 -0.79 -4.14 -13.86
C THR A 485 -0.86 -5.66 -13.80
N PHE A 486 -1.85 -6.20 -13.10
CA PHE A 486 -2.14 -7.63 -13.07
C PHE A 486 -3.52 -7.86 -13.66
N GLU A 487 -3.62 -8.71 -14.68
CA GLU A 487 -4.92 -9.24 -15.10
C GLU A 487 -5.49 -10.09 -13.96
N THR A 488 -6.68 -9.73 -13.50
CA THR A 488 -7.35 -10.36 -12.37
C THR A 488 -8.82 -10.61 -12.69
N ASN A 489 -9.48 -11.45 -11.90
CA ASN A 489 -10.86 -11.85 -12.14
C ASN A 489 -11.72 -11.52 -10.92
N PHE A 490 -12.19 -10.28 -10.83
CA PHE A 490 -12.89 -9.80 -9.66
C PHE A 490 -12.05 -9.93 -8.39
N ALA A 491 -10.82 -9.40 -8.46
CA ALA A 491 -9.91 -9.34 -7.30
C ALA A 491 -10.56 -8.55 -6.16
N ASN A 492 -10.77 -9.22 -5.04
CA ASN A 492 -11.28 -8.61 -3.82
C ASN A 492 -10.16 -8.30 -2.83
N ASP A 493 -9.06 -9.03 -2.90
CA ASP A 493 -7.99 -8.95 -1.91
C ASP A 493 -6.65 -9.41 -2.53
N TRP A 494 -5.56 -8.87 -1.99
CA TRP A 494 -4.20 -9.30 -2.23
C TRP A 494 -3.51 -9.53 -0.89
N ALA A 495 -2.83 -10.65 -0.72
CA ALA A 495 -2.01 -10.94 0.45
C ALA A 495 -0.54 -11.16 0.03
N PRO A 496 0.32 -10.15 0.17
CA PRO A 496 1.77 -10.28 0.05
C PRO A 496 2.36 -11.09 1.21
N PHE A 497 3.37 -11.90 0.93
CA PHE A 497 4.08 -12.65 1.96
C PHE A 497 5.50 -13.02 1.55
N VAL A 498 6.35 -13.34 2.52
CA VAL A 498 7.73 -13.80 2.28
C VAL A 498 7.86 -15.27 2.65
N ALA A 499 8.43 -16.06 1.74
CA ALA A 499 8.73 -17.47 1.97
C ALA A 499 10.02 -17.89 1.25
N GLY A 500 10.89 -18.64 1.94
CA GLY A 500 12.16 -19.10 1.34
C GLY A 500 13.05 -17.98 0.81
N GLY A 501 13.02 -16.79 1.42
CA GLY A 501 13.80 -15.62 1.00
C GLY A 501 13.23 -14.84 -0.18
N ASN A 502 12.03 -15.19 -0.67
CA ASN A 502 11.38 -14.53 -1.79
C ASN A 502 10.05 -13.90 -1.37
N THR A 503 9.68 -12.81 -2.04
CA THR A 503 8.37 -12.18 -1.89
C THR A 503 7.38 -12.79 -2.88
N TYR A 504 6.16 -13.03 -2.41
CA TYR A 504 5.04 -13.53 -3.19
C TYR A 504 3.80 -12.68 -2.95
N LEU A 505 2.88 -12.69 -3.90
CA LEU A 505 1.61 -11.96 -3.87
C LEU A 505 0.48 -12.97 -4.16
N ALA A 506 -0.41 -13.21 -3.22
CA ALA A 506 -1.61 -14.03 -3.47
C ALA A 506 -2.79 -13.11 -3.81
N VAL A 507 -3.58 -13.43 -4.84
CA VAL A 507 -4.80 -12.68 -5.18
C VAL A 507 -6.04 -13.53 -4.93
N ALA A 508 -7.05 -12.95 -4.28
CA ALA A 508 -8.37 -13.55 -4.11
C ALA A 508 -9.27 -13.14 -5.29
N ASN A 509 -9.37 -14.00 -6.29
CA ASN A 509 -10.25 -13.78 -7.43
C ASN A 509 -11.65 -14.30 -7.12
N ARG A 510 -12.67 -13.43 -7.06
CA ARG A 510 -14.04 -13.83 -6.78
C ARG A 510 -14.72 -14.55 -7.95
N GLY A 511 -14.43 -14.11 -9.18
CA GLY A 511 -15.35 -14.34 -10.30
C GLY A 511 -16.51 -13.35 -10.33
N ALA A 512 -17.29 -13.37 -11.42
CA ALA A 512 -18.30 -12.36 -11.68
C ALA A 512 -19.34 -12.27 -10.56
N PHE A 513 -19.75 -13.42 -10.04
CA PHE A 513 -20.64 -13.57 -8.90
C PHE A 513 -19.97 -14.32 -7.75
N TYR A 514 -20.46 -14.11 -6.53
CA TYR A 514 -20.09 -14.96 -5.39
C TYR A 514 -20.41 -16.43 -5.71
N GLY A 515 -19.62 -17.35 -5.18
CA GLY A 515 -19.73 -18.79 -5.43
C GLY A 515 -19.38 -19.27 -6.84
N ASP A 516 -18.98 -18.38 -7.76
CA ASP A 516 -18.42 -18.80 -9.04
C ASP A 516 -17.12 -19.57 -8.80
N ALA A 517 -16.95 -20.70 -9.49
CA ALA A 517 -15.65 -21.36 -9.56
C ALA A 517 -14.66 -20.38 -10.18
N SER A 518 -13.71 -19.93 -9.38
CA SER A 518 -12.73 -18.91 -9.72
C SER A 518 -11.33 -19.44 -9.49
N LEU A 519 -10.38 -18.84 -10.19
CA LEU A 519 -8.98 -19.24 -10.14
C LEU A 519 -8.20 -18.12 -9.45
N SER A 520 -7.97 -18.29 -8.15
CA SER A 520 -7.06 -17.44 -7.39
C SER A 520 -5.62 -17.81 -7.72
N GLN A 521 -4.68 -16.87 -7.60
CA GLN A 521 -3.31 -17.02 -8.09
C GLN A 521 -2.29 -16.57 -7.04
N VAL A 522 -1.08 -17.11 -7.10
CA VAL A 522 0.03 -16.71 -6.24
C VAL A 522 1.25 -16.42 -7.10
N PHE A 523 1.62 -15.15 -7.19
CA PHE A 523 2.75 -14.66 -7.97
C PHE A 523 4.00 -14.62 -7.10
N ARG A 524 5.17 -14.90 -7.66
CA ARG A 524 6.43 -14.48 -7.07
C ARG A 524 6.68 -13.06 -7.57
N PHE A 525 6.95 -12.15 -6.64
CA PHE A 525 7.35 -10.81 -6.99
C PHE A 525 8.82 -10.83 -7.41
N TYR A 526 9.08 -10.25 -8.56
CA TYR A 526 10.41 -9.93 -9.04
C TYR A 526 10.42 -8.43 -9.34
N PRO A 527 11.48 -7.71 -8.94
CA PRO A 527 11.64 -6.30 -9.26
C PRO A 527 11.71 -6.09 -10.77
#